data_AF-A0A379LTZ7-F1
#
_entry.id   AF-A0A379LTZ7-F1
#
_cell.length_a   1.000
_cell.length_b   1.000
_cell.length_c   1.000
_cell.angle_alpha   90.00
_cell.angle_beta   90.00
_cell.angle_gamma   90.00
#
_symmetry.space_group_name_H-M   'P 1'
#
loop_
_entity.id
_entity.type
_entity.pdbx_description
1 polymer ?
#
loop_
_entity_poly.entity_id
_entity_poly.type
_entity_poly.pdbx_seq_one_letter_code
_entity_poly.pdbx_strand_id
1 'polypeptide(L)'
;MEGNYTKCIEERFARATGLILLDVKVTVALLRYIRRCYSSTPRIGGLGMGREHMNLEMLKYILRTAPQNRKRHKKLYDQVRLPKLLLPSPRDVKACSDYWGLQLTNNIR
;
A
#
# COMPACT_ATOMS: atom_id res chain seq x y z
N MET A 1 12.65 -5.02 -2.19
CA MET A 1 12.09 -6.33 -1.81
C MET A 1 10.78 -6.55 -2.57
N GLU A 2 10.80 -7.27 -3.69
CA GLU A 2 9.61 -7.99 -4.17
C GLU A 2 9.62 -9.33 -3.42
N GLY A 3 8.77 -9.46 -2.41
CA GLY A 3 8.66 -10.68 -1.61
C GLY A 3 7.92 -11.79 -2.36
N ASN A 4 7.89 -12.98 -1.78
CA ASN A 4 7.21 -14.19 -2.26
C ASN A 4 5.78 -13.98 -2.80
N TYR A 5 5.11 -12.89 -2.41
CA TYR A 5 3.79 -12.49 -2.89
C TYR A 5 3.72 -12.24 -4.40
N THR A 6 4.77 -11.72 -5.03
CA THR A 6 4.77 -11.51 -6.49
C THR A 6 4.89 -12.82 -7.27
N LYS A 7 5.62 -13.80 -6.72
CA LYS A 7 5.85 -15.09 -7.37
C LYS A 7 4.56 -15.91 -7.47
N CYS A 8 3.70 -15.84 -6.44
CA CYS A 8 2.46 -16.61 -6.39
C CYS A 8 1.21 -15.78 -6.71
N ILE A 9 1.35 -14.70 -7.49
CA ILE A 9 0.25 -13.76 -7.73
C ILE A 9 -0.83 -14.39 -8.63
N GLU A 10 -0.42 -15.21 -9.59
CA GLU A 10 -1.32 -15.88 -10.54
C GLU A 10 -2.19 -16.92 -9.84
N GLU A 11 -1.60 -17.79 -9.01
CA GLU A 11 -2.34 -18.79 -8.24
C GLU A 11 -3.22 -18.17 -7.14
N ARG A 12 -2.89 -16.94 -6.71
CA ARG A 12 -3.78 -16.17 -5.83
C ARG A 12 -4.98 -15.65 -6.59
N PHE A 13 -4.80 -15.13 -7.81
CA PHE A 13 -5.93 -14.70 -8.63
C PHE A 13 -6.83 -15.84 -9.08
N ALA A 14 -6.27 -17.01 -9.37
CA ALA A 14 -7.08 -18.20 -9.70
C ALA A 14 -8.08 -18.58 -8.59
N ARG A 15 -7.79 -18.23 -7.34
CA ARG A 15 -8.63 -18.52 -6.16
C ARG A 15 -9.34 -17.29 -5.59
N ALA A 16 -9.06 -16.10 -6.10
CA ALA A 16 -9.62 -14.86 -5.58
C ALA A 16 -11.03 -14.63 -6.13
N THR A 17 -11.92 -14.11 -5.29
CA THR A 17 -13.27 -13.68 -5.70
C THR A 17 -13.28 -12.28 -6.30
N GLY A 18 -12.24 -11.49 -6.05
CA GLY A 18 -12.11 -10.13 -6.59
C GLY A 18 -10.74 -9.52 -6.34
N LEU A 19 -10.49 -8.37 -6.95
CA LEU A 19 -9.24 -7.62 -6.87
C LEU A 19 -9.50 -6.18 -6.45
N ILE A 20 -8.96 -5.76 -5.32
CA ILE A 20 -8.90 -4.34 -4.92
C ILE A 20 -7.47 -3.85 -5.09
N LEU A 21 -7.26 -2.88 -5.99
CA LEU A 21 -5.96 -2.25 -6.20
C LEU A 21 -5.91 -0.90 -5.48
N LEU A 22 -5.04 -0.80 -4.47
CA LEU A 22 -4.74 0.44 -3.77
C LEU A 22 -3.58 1.16 -4.47
N ASP A 23 -3.90 2.18 -5.27
CA ASP A 23 -2.96 2.80 -6.19
C ASP A 23 -2.48 4.18 -5.70
N VAL A 24 -1.93 4.20 -4.48
CA VAL A 24 -1.52 5.44 -3.81
C VAL A 24 -0.30 6.08 -4.49
N LYS A 25 -0.35 7.41 -4.69
CA LYS A 25 0.76 8.18 -5.26
C LYS A 25 2.06 8.05 -4.45
N VAL A 26 3.18 8.04 -5.15
CA VAL A 26 4.54 7.95 -4.56
C VAL A 26 4.79 9.06 -3.54
N THR A 27 4.29 10.27 -3.79
CA THR A 27 4.40 11.40 -2.86
C THR A 27 3.72 11.12 -1.52
N VAL A 28 2.55 10.48 -1.53
CA VAL A 28 1.83 10.08 -0.31
C VAL A 28 2.58 8.95 0.40
N ALA A 29 3.12 7.98 -0.34
CA ALA A 29 3.93 6.91 0.24
C ALA A 29 5.20 7.46 0.91
N LEU A 30 5.87 8.41 0.28
CA LEU A 30 7.04 9.10 0.81
C LEU A 30 6.70 9.90 2.07
N LEU A 31 5.63 10.70 2.03
CA LEU A 31 5.17 11.47 3.19
C LEU A 31 4.85 10.55 4.38
N ARG A 32 4.16 9.43 4.13
CA ARG A 32 3.88 8.42 5.16
C ARG A 32 5.17 7.83 5.73
N TYR A 33 6.17 7.57 4.89
CA TYR A 33 7.45 7.04 5.33
C TYR A 33 8.23 8.04 6.22
N ILE A 34 8.31 9.31 5.80
CA ILE A 34 8.95 10.37 6.60
C ILE A 34 8.22 10.51 7.94
N ARG A 35 6.89 10.63 7.94
CA ARG A 35 6.10 10.70 9.17
C ARG A 35 6.32 9.48 10.05
N ARG A 36 6.48 8.29 9.49
CA ARG A 36 6.75 7.06 10.24
C ARG A 36 8.10 7.11 10.97
N CYS A 37 9.15 7.63 10.34
CA CYS A 37 10.47 7.73 10.99
C CYS A 37 10.52 8.82 12.06
N TYR A 38 9.78 9.91 11.85
CA TYR A 38 9.80 11.05 12.76
C TYR A 38 8.63 11.11 13.75
N SER A 39 7.65 10.22 13.66
CA SER A 39 6.61 10.13 14.68
C SER A 39 7.15 9.49 15.96
N SER A 40 6.71 10.03 17.09
CA SER A 40 6.97 9.46 18.42
C SER A 40 5.93 8.40 18.79
N THR A 41 4.90 8.21 17.96
CA THR A 41 3.80 7.27 18.21
C THR A 41 4.23 5.86 17.79
N PRO A 42 4.24 4.89 18.72
CA PRO A 42 4.57 3.51 18.38
C PRO A 42 3.56 2.93 17.40
N ARG A 43 4.04 2.20 16.41
CA ARG A 43 3.20 1.51 15.44
C ARG A 43 2.52 0.33 16.12
N ILE A 44 1.21 0.21 15.95
CA ILE A 44 0.46 -1.01 16.32
C ILE A 44 1.05 -2.21 15.57
N GLY A 45 1.48 -3.22 16.32
CA GLY A 45 2.16 -4.40 15.77
C GLY A 45 3.62 -4.16 15.34
N GLY A 46 4.25 -3.06 15.76
CA GLY A 46 5.70 -2.92 15.73
C GLY A 46 6.33 -3.93 16.69
N LEU A 47 7.35 -4.65 16.25
CA LEU A 47 8.01 -5.72 17.02
C LEU A 47 8.87 -5.15 18.16
N GLY A 48 8.34 -4.32 19.06
CA GLY A 48 9.05 -3.78 20.24
C GLY A 48 10.33 -2.96 19.98
N MET A 49 10.84 -2.95 18.76
CA MET A 49 11.96 -2.15 18.30
C MET A 49 11.50 -0.69 18.32
N GLY A 50 12.34 0.19 18.88
CA GLY A 50 12.05 1.61 19.04
C GLY A 50 11.83 2.36 17.73
N ARG A 51 12.03 3.69 17.77
CA ARG A 51 11.80 4.57 16.61
C ARG A 51 12.54 4.06 15.37
N GLU A 52 11.82 3.91 14.26
CA GLU A 52 12.44 3.49 13.00
C GLU A 52 13.26 4.65 12.41
N HIS A 53 14.56 4.43 12.22
CA HIS A 53 15.41 5.42 11.58
C HIS A 53 15.13 5.48 10.07
N MET A 54 15.36 6.66 9.48
CA MET A 54 15.34 6.78 8.03
C MET A 54 16.42 5.91 7.41
N ASN A 55 16.03 5.13 6.42
CA ASN A 55 16.88 4.22 5.68
C ASN A 55 16.91 4.69 4.22
N LEU A 56 18.12 4.99 3.73
CA LEU A 56 18.33 5.46 2.37
C LEU A 56 17.85 4.43 1.32
N GLU A 57 17.96 3.14 1.60
CA GLU A 57 17.45 2.09 0.72
C GLU A 57 15.91 2.10 0.63
N MET A 58 15.22 2.43 1.73
CA MET A 58 13.76 2.60 1.71
C MET A 58 13.36 3.84 0.91
N LEU A 59 14.09 4.94 1.07
CA LEU A 59 13.88 6.16 0.29
C LEU A 59 14.08 5.88 -1.22
N LYS A 60 15.19 5.24 -1.57
CA LYS A 60 15.53 4.82 -2.94
C LYS A 60 14.45 3.89 -3.51
N TYR A 61 13.97 2.93 -2.72
CA TYR A 61 12.89 2.04 -3.13
C TYR A 61 11.60 2.81 -3.44
N ILE A 62 11.17 3.71 -2.55
CA ILE A 62 9.95 4.51 -2.74
C ILE A 62 10.07 5.39 -3.99
N LEU A 63 11.23 6.00 -4.23
CA LEU A 63 11.42 6.92 -5.35
C LEU A 63 11.65 6.22 -6.69
N ARG A 64 12.30 5.04 -6.71
CA ARG A 64 12.71 4.36 -7.96
C ARG A 64 11.91 3.10 -8.26
N THR A 65 11.68 2.25 -7.26
CA THR A 65 11.03 0.94 -7.45
C THR A 65 9.51 1.03 -7.35
N ALA A 66 8.97 1.75 -6.37
CA ALA A 66 7.52 1.87 -6.19
C ALA A 66 6.79 2.42 -7.43
N PRO A 67 7.30 3.43 -8.18
CA PRO A 67 6.64 3.88 -9.40
C PRO A 67 6.58 2.81 -10.50
N GLN A 68 7.61 1.97 -10.60
CA GLN A 68 7.65 0.87 -11.58
C GLN A 68 6.65 -0.23 -11.20
N ASN A 69 6.64 -0.61 -9.92
CA ASN A 69 5.67 -1.57 -9.38
C ASN A 69 4.24 -1.08 -9.57
N ARG A 70 4.00 0.23 -9.38
CA ARG A 70 2.71 0.86 -9.65
C ARG A 70 2.24 0.65 -11.09
N LYS A 71 3.13 0.89 -12.07
CA LYS A 71 2.83 0.62 -13.50
C LYS A 71 2.54 -0.86 -13.74
N ARG A 72 3.31 -1.76 -13.13
CA ARG A 72 3.12 -3.22 -13.23
C ARG A 72 1.75 -3.64 -12.68
N HIS A 73 1.38 -3.18 -11.48
CA HIS A 73 0.09 -3.48 -10.88
C HIS A 73 -1.08 -2.93 -11.69
N LYS A 74 -0.93 -1.76 -12.31
CA LYS A 74 -1.95 -1.22 -13.20
C LYS A 74 -2.15 -2.09 -14.44
N LYS A 75 -1.07 -2.51 -15.10
CA LYS A 75 -1.16 -3.46 -16.24
C LYS A 75 -1.84 -4.77 -15.82
N LEU A 76 -1.48 -5.29 -14.65
CA LEU A 76 -2.07 -6.51 -14.11
C LEU A 76 -3.57 -6.32 -13.83
N TYR A 77 -3.95 -5.19 -13.22
CA TYR A 77 -5.35 -4.82 -13.00
C TYR A 77 -6.14 -4.79 -14.30
N ASP A 78 -5.57 -4.23 -15.37
CA ASP A 78 -6.23 -4.17 -16.68
C ASP A 78 -6.46 -5.57 -17.26
N GLN A 79 -5.52 -6.50 -17.05
CA GLN A 79 -5.58 -7.89 -17.56
C GLN A 79 -6.52 -8.81 -16.77
N VAL A 80 -6.68 -8.60 -15.47
CA VAL A 80 -7.52 -9.45 -14.61
C VAL A 80 -9.00 -9.29 -14.96
N ARG A 81 -9.70 -10.42 -15.12
CA ARG A 81 -11.14 -10.49 -15.42
C ARG A 81 -12.04 -10.63 -14.20
N LEU A 82 -11.46 -10.82 -13.01
CA LEU A 82 -12.21 -10.86 -11.75
C LEU A 82 -12.93 -9.53 -11.50
N PRO A 83 -14.03 -9.53 -10.74
CA PRO A 83 -14.60 -8.30 -10.18
C PRO A 83 -13.49 -7.46 -9.53
N LYS A 84 -13.35 -6.21 -9.96
CA LYS A 84 -12.19 -5.39 -9.60
C LYS A 84 -12.55 -3.95 -9.27
N LEU A 85 -11.83 -3.40 -8.30
CA LEU A 85 -11.98 -2.04 -7.79
C LEU A 85 -10.61 -1.35 -7.73
N LEU A 86 -10.51 -0.16 -8.30
CA LEU A 86 -9.32 0.68 -8.24
C LEU A 86 -9.55 1.85 -7.28
N LEU A 87 -8.66 2.02 -6.31
CA LEU A 87 -8.68 3.12 -5.35
C LEU A 87 -7.39 3.96 -5.52
N PRO A 88 -7.41 4.99 -6.39
CA PRO A 88 -6.20 5.71 -6.81
C PRO A 88 -5.72 6.77 -5.81
N SER A 89 -6.52 7.07 -4.78
CA SER A 89 -6.14 8.05 -3.76
C SER A 89 -6.56 7.64 -2.36
N PRO A 90 -5.93 8.21 -1.32
CA PRO A 90 -6.37 8.03 0.05
C PRO A 90 -7.83 8.45 0.28
N ARG A 91 -8.34 9.42 -0.49
CA ARG A 91 -9.73 9.86 -0.40
C ARG A 91 -10.69 8.77 -0.89
N ASP A 92 -10.34 8.08 -1.97
CA ASP A 92 -11.15 6.99 -2.51
C ASP A 92 -11.15 5.78 -1.56
N VAL A 93 -9.99 5.50 -0.96
CA VAL A 93 -9.90 4.48 0.11
C VAL A 93 -10.81 4.84 1.27
N LYS A 94 -10.79 6.10 1.73
CA LYS A 94 -11.67 6.56 2.81
C LYS A 94 -13.14 6.44 2.41
N ALA A 95 -13.54 6.96 1.25
CA ALA A 95 -14.92 6.92 0.79
C ALA A 95 -15.45 5.48 0.65
N CYS A 96 -14.62 4.57 0.12
CA CYS A 96 -14.96 3.15 0.01
C CYS A 96 -15.09 2.50 1.40
N SER A 97 -14.23 2.86 2.34
CA SER A 97 -14.28 2.35 3.71
C SER A 97 -15.52 2.84 4.44
N ASP A 98 -15.86 4.14 4.30
CA ASP A 98 -17.08 4.73 4.84
C ASP A 98 -18.32 4.02 4.25
N TYR A 99 -18.35 3.80 2.93
CA TYR A 99 -19.43 3.08 2.24
C TYR A 99 -19.61 1.65 2.75
N TRP A 100 -18.51 0.95 3.06
CA TRP A 100 -18.55 -0.39 3.66
C TRP A 100 -18.79 -0.39 5.17
N GLY A 101 -18.95 0.77 5.81
CA GLY A 101 -19.11 0.88 7.26
C GLY A 101 -17.85 0.49 8.05
N LEU A 102 -16.67 0.51 7.42
CA LEU A 102 -15.40 0.21 8.06
C LEU A 102 -14.93 1.42 8.87
N GLN A 103 -14.86 1.28 10.19
CA GLN A 103 -14.26 2.30 11.05
C GLN A 103 -12.73 2.24 10.96
N LEU A 104 -12.16 2.85 9.92
CA LEU A 104 -10.74 3.12 9.88
C LEU A 104 -10.42 4.20 10.93
N THR A 105 -9.89 3.79 12.07
CA THR A 105 -9.48 4.72 13.13
C THR A 105 -8.43 5.67 12.54
N ASN A 106 -8.81 6.92 12.36
CA ASN A 106 -7.97 7.96 11.76
C ASN A 106 -6.96 8.45 12.81
N ASN A 107 -6.08 7.58 13.29
CA ASN A 107 -5.00 7.93 14.20
C ASN A 107 -3.84 8.55 13.41
N ILE A 108 -4.09 9.74 12.89
CA ILE A 108 -3.04 10.68 12.46
C ILE A 108 -3.37 12.02 13.13
N ARG A 109 -3.00 12.13 14.40
CA ARG A 109 -2.59 13.41 14.99
C ARG A 109 -1.07 13.42 14.99
#